data_AF-A0A820JYJ3-F1
#
_entry.id   AF-A0A820JYJ3-F1
#
_cell.length_a   1.000
_cell.length_b   1.000
_cell.length_c   1.000
_cell.angle_alpha   90.00
_cell.angle_beta   90.00
_cell.angle_gamma   90.00
#
_symmetry.space_group_name_H-M   'P 1'
#
loop_
_entity.id
_entity.type
_entity.pdbx_description
1 polymer ?
#
loop_
_entity_poly.entity_id
_entity_poly.type
_entity_poly.pdbx_seq_one_letter_code
_entity_poly.pdbx_strand_id
1 'polypeptide(L)'
;MDTKSGIVLSMTGSYNSNSVPQLNVIQSSISFIQKAIDVLDIVPSFFPIMIADFGSSHGANSNYAMKIIINYIKQIKQTNQSFLIIHNDLPT
;
A
#
# COMPACT_ATOMS: atom_id res chain seq x y z
N MET A 1 -3.47 -35.55 30.31
CA MET A 1 -4.27 -35.29 29.09
C MET A 1 -5.26 -34.21 29.44
N ASP A 2 -5.05 -33.01 28.92
CA ASP A 2 -6.11 -32.00 28.74
C ASP A 2 -5.58 -30.94 27.78
N THR A 3 -5.74 -31.18 26.47
CA THR A 3 -5.36 -30.24 25.42
C THR A 3 -6.50 -29.25 25.23
N LYS A 4 -6.41 -28.08 25.87
CA LYS A 4 -7.29 -26.95 25.53
C LYS A 4 -6.99 -26.52 24.10
N SER A 5 -7.91 -26.82 23.18
CA SER A 5 -7.87 -26.32 21.82
C SER A 5 -7.94 -24.80 21.84
N GLY A 6 -6.83 -24.16 21.50
CA GLY A 6 -6.81 -22.75 21.17
C GLY A 6 -7.67 -22.56 19.93
N ILE A 7 -8.82 -21.92 20.11
CA ILE A 7 -9.65 -21.45 19.01
C ILE A 7 -8.82 -20.41 18.26
N VAL A 8 -8.23 -20.80 17.13
CA VAL A 8 -7.71 -19.86 16.14
C VAL A 8 -8.94 -19.28 15.45
N LEU A 9 -9.47 -18.20 16.03
CA LEU A 9 -10.47 -17.37 15.38
C LEU A 9 -9.84 -16.78 14.12
N SER A 10 -10.24 -17.33 12.98
CA SER A 10 -9.98 -16.81 11.65
C SER A 10 -10.36 -15.33 11.58
N MET A 11 -9.37 -14.44 11.80
CA MET A 11 -9.53 -12.98 11.68
C MET A 11 -9.47 -12.49 10.22
N THR A 12 -9.27 -13.40 9.27
CA THR A 12 -9.02 -13.10 7.85
C THR A 12 -10.23 -12.46 7.16
N GLY A 13 -11.46 -12.72 7.63
CA GLY A 13 -12.68 -12.06 7.14
C GLY A 13 -13.00 -10.70 7.78
N SER A 14 -12.28 -10.31 8.85
CA SER A 14 -12.66 -9.16 9.70
C SER A 14 -11.86 -7.89 9.40
N TYR A 15 -10.64 -7.99 8.86
CA TYR A 15 -9.78 -6.82 8.71
C TYR A 15 -10.29 -5.81 7.67
N ASN A 16 -10.58 -6.25 6.45
CA ASN A 16 -11.08 -5.35 5.39
C ASN A 16 -12.42 -4.70 5.74
N SER A 17 -13.27 -5.38 6.52
CA SER A 17 -14.58 -4.87 6.96
C SER A 17 -14.47 -3.83 8.08
N ASN A 18 -13.33 -3.76 8.77
CA ASN A 18 -13.10 -2.89 9.92
C ASN A 18 -11.93 -1.91 9.72
N SER A 19 -11.40 -1.76 8.49
CA SER A 19 -10.19 -0.99 8.21
C SER A 19 -10.40 0.51 7.94
N VAL A 20 -11.61 1.02 8.21
CA VAL A 20 -12.02 2.42 7.99
C VAL A 20 -11.18 3.42 8.83
N PRO A 21 -10.87 3.18 10.12
CA PRO A 21 -9.99 4.06 10.88
C PRO A 21 -8.59 4.18 10.27
N GLN A 22 -8.04 3.08 9.73
CA GLN A 22 -6.74 3.05 9.08
C GLN A 22 -6.76 3.82 7.75
N LEU A 23 -7.89 3.82 7.04
CA LEU A 23 -8.08 4.65 5.85
C LEU A 23 -7.98 6.16 6.18
N ASN A 24 -8.54 6.59 7.30
CA ASN A 24 -8.46 7.99 7.74
C ASN A 24 -7.00 8.41 8.04
N VAL A 25 -6.19 7.50 8.57
CA VAL A 25 -4.74 7.74 8.79
C VAL A 25 -3.98 7.83 7.47
N ILE A 26 -4.32 7.01 6.47
CA ILE A 26 -3.74 7.14 5.13
C ILE A 26 -4.08 8.50 4.54
N GLN A 27 -5.34 8.95 4.68
CA GLN A 27 -5.77 10.26 4.19
C GLN A 27 -5.02 11.42 4.83
N SER A 28 -4.81 11.40 6.15
CA SER A 28 -4.01 12.43 6.82
C SER A 28 -2.54 12.42 6.38
N SER A 29 -2.05 11.27 5.91
CA SER A 29 -0.68 11.09 5.44
C SER A 29 -0.44 11.49 3.98
N ILE A 30 -1.50 11.79 3.20
CA ILE A 30 -1.40 12.11 1.77
C ILE A 30 -0.41 13.26 1.51
N SER A 31 -0.44 14.30 2.33
CA SER A 31 0.44 15.46 2.13
C SER A 31 1.93 15.12 2.29
N PHE A 32 2.27 14.14 3.15
CA PHE A 32 3.65 13.67 3.30
C PHE A 32 4.06 12.82 2.10
N ILE A 33 3.16 11.96 1.60
CA ILE A 33 3.38 11.14 0.40
C ILE A 33 3.66 12.04 -0.80
N GLN A 34 2.87 13.10 -0.99
CA GLN A 34 3.05 14.05 -2.09
C GLN A 34 4.41 14.75 -2.02
N LYS A 35 4.77 15.31 -0.86
CA LYS A 35 6.07 15.94 -0.65
C LYS A 35 7.25 14.99 -0.90
N ALA A 36 7.11 13.72 -0.54
CA ALA A 36 8.13 12.72 -0.81
C ALA A 36 8.27 12.50 -2.33
N ILE A 37 7.17 12.40 -3.07
CA ILE A 37 7.19 12.21 -4.53
C ILE A 37 7.77 13.44 -5.24
N ASP A 38 7.51 14.65 -4.74
CA ASP A 38 8.02 15.89 -5.34
C ASP A 38 9.55 15.89 -5.44
N VAL A 39 10.22 15.42 -4.38
CA VAL A 39 11.69 15.38 -4.29
C VAL A 39 12.33 14.14 -4.94
N LEU A 40 11.54 13.18 -5.42
CA LEU A 40 12.08 12.00 -6.11
C LEU A 40 12.49 12.34 -7.55
N ASP A 41 13.72 11.98 -7.89
CA ASP A 41 14.24 11.99 -9.25
C ASP A 41 13.76 10.75 -10.01
N ILE A 42 12.57 10.86 -10.60
CA ILE A 42 12.01 9.84 -11.50
C ILE A 42 12.53 10.12 -12.91
N VAL A 43 13.63 9.47 -13.27
CA VAL A 43 14.28 9.63 -14.58
C VAL A 43 13.55 8.77 -15.62
N PRO A 44 13.24 9.30 -16.82
CA PRO A 44 12.72 8.51 -17.92
C PRO A 44 13.62 7.31 -18.21
N SER A 45 13.04 6.11 -18.25
CA SER A 45 13.76 4.88 -18.56
C SER A 45 12.85 3.83 -19.20
N PHE A 46 13.43 2.73 -19.68
CA PHE A 46 12.68 1.57 -20.16
C PHE A 46 12.15 0.68 -19.00
N PHE A 47 12.55 0.95 -17.76
CA PHE A 47 12.16 0.18 -16.60
C PHE A 47 10.91 0.77 -15.93
N PRO A 48 10.10 -0.07 -15.26
CA PRO A 48 8.94 0.41 -14.52
C PRO A 48 9.36 1.26 -13.34
N ILE A 49 8.50 2.21 -12.97
CA ILE A 49 8.57 2.88 -11.67
C ILE A 49 8.15 1.86 -10.62
N MET A 50 9.07 1.54 -9.70
CA MET A 50 8.84 0.55 -8.65
C MET A 50 8.32 1.23 -7.38
N ILE A 51 7.27 0.67 -6.81
CA ILE A 51 6.72 1.08 -5.51
C ILE A 51 6.65 -0.15 -4.62
N ALA A 52 7.25 -0.08 -3.43
CA ALA A 52 7.19 -1.15 -2.44
C ALA A 52 6.26 -0.76 -1.29
N ASP A 53 5.32 -1.65 -0.98
CA ASP A 53 4.34 -1.54 0.10
C ASP A 53 4.66 -2.58 1.17
N PHE A 54 5.23 -2.13 2.30
CA PHE A 54 5.65 -2.99 3.39
C PHE A 54 4.57 -3.07 4.47
N GLY A 55 4.10 -4.28 4.77
CA GLY A 55 2.98 -4.53 5.68
C GLY A 55 1.63 -4.43 4.98
N SER A 56 1.51 -5.00 3.78
CA SER A 56 0.34 -4.84 2.90
C SER A 56 -0.95 -5.48 3.43
N SER A 57 -0.85 -6.40 4.38
CA SER A 57 -1.95 -7.22 4.89
C SER A 57 -2.77 -7.82 3.75
N HIS A 58 -4.10 -7.70 3.81
CA HIS A 58 -5.03 -8.17 2.80
C HIS A 58 -5.25 -7.16 1.65
N GLY A 59 -4.49 -6.06 1.61
CA GLY A 59 -4.35 -5.20 0.44
C GLY A 59 -5.40 -4.10 0.20
N ALA A 60 -6.53 -4.06 0.91
CA ALA A 60 -7.58 -3.08 0.62
C ALA A 60 -7.12 -1.62 0.79
N ASN A 61 -6.51 -1.31 1.94
CA ASN A 61 -5.97 0.02 2.23
C ASN A 61 -4.69 0.32 1.42
N SER A 62 -3.87 -0.71 1.18
CA SER A 62 -2.70 -0.62 0.30
C SER A 62 -3.09 -0.17 -1.10
N ASN A 63 -4.10 -0.80 -1.71
CA ASN A 63 -4.56 -0.43 -3.05
C ASN A 63 -5.03 1.02 -3.13
N TYR A 64 -5.70 1.52 -2.08
CA TYR A 64 -6.10 2.92 -2.00
C TYR A 64 -4.89 3.87 -1.99
N ALA A 65 -3.89 3.59 -1.14
CA ALA A 65 -2.66 4.38 -1.08
C ALA A 65 -1.89 4.34 -2.42
N MET A 66 -1.76 3.16 -3.03
CA MET A 66 -1.08 2.99 -4.32
C MET A 66 -1.77 3.80 -5.43
N LYS A 67 -3.10 3.84 -5.46
CA LYS A 67 -3.86 4.64 -6.43
C LYS A 67 -3.55 6.13 -6.30
N ILE A 68 -3.42 6.65 -5.07
CA ILE A 68 -3.04 8.04 -4.82
C ILE A 68 -1.62 8.32 -5.33
N ILE A 69 -0.66 7.46 -5.00
CA ILE A 69 0.75 7.60 -5.40
C ILE A 69 0.86 7.61 -6.94
N ILE A 70 0.28 6.62 -7.62
CA ILE A 70 0.36 6.49 -9.08
C ILE A 70 -0.26 7.70 -9.78
N ASN A 71 -1.43 8.14 -9.33
CA ASN A 71 -2.09 9.31 -9.92
C ASN A 71 -1.25 10.57 -9.75
N TYR A 72 -0.65 10.77 -8.58
CA TYR A 72 0.17 11.94 -8.32
C TYR A 72 1.45 11.93 -9.17
N ILE A 73 2.15 10.79 -9.24
CA ILE A 73 3.33 10.63 -10.11
C ILE A 73 2.99 10.93 -11.57
N LYS A 74 1.88 10.37 -12.09
CA LYS A 74 1.43 10.62 -13.47
C LYS A 74 1.14 12.09 -13.72
N GLN A 75 0.54 12.79 -12.76
CA GLN A 75 0.22 14.22 -12.87
C GLN A 75 1.48 15.09 -12.90
N ILE A 76 2.43 14.88 -11.97
CA ILE A 76 3.54 15.82 -11.78
C ILE A 76 4.78 15.48 -12.61
N LYS A 77 5.07 14.18 -12.86
CA LYS A 77 6.28 13.75 -13.57
C LYS A 77 6.05 13.50 -15.06
N GLN A 78 4.80 13.50 -15.52
CA GLN A 78 4.43 13.31 -16.95
C GLN A 78 5.13 12.12 -17.61
N THR A 79 5.23 11.00 -16.89
CA THR A 79 5.93 9.79 -17.34
C THR A 79 5.00 8.82 -18.04
N ASN A 80 5.51 8.15 -19.07
CA ASN A 80 4.85 7.02 -19.76
C ASN A 80 5.33 5.65 -19.27
N GLN A 81 6.19 5.62 -18.25
CA GLN A 81 6.68 4.36 -17.68
C GLN A 81 5.54 3.58 -17.04
N SER A 82 5.61 2.25 -17.14
CA SER A 82 4.74 1.36 -16.38
C SER A 82 5.06 1.42 -14.88
N PHE A 83 4.14 0.92 -14.05
CA PHE A 83 4.32 0.85 -12.60
C PHE A 83 4.41 -0.63 -12.19
N LEU A 84 5.39 -0.95 -11.34
CA LEU A 84 5.50 -2.24 -10.66
C LEU A 84 5.27 -2.01 -9.17
N ILE A 85 4.23 -2.64 -8.62
CA ILE A 85 3.89 -2.55 -7.21
C ILE A 85 4.27 -3.87 -6.55
N ILE A 86 5.08 -3.80 -5.50
CA ILE A 86 5.50 -4.95 -4.70
C ILE A 86 4.80 -4.86 -3.36
N HIS A 87 3.79 -5.70 -3.14
CA HIS A 87 3.16 -5.87 -1.83
C HIS A 87 3.96 -6.90 -1.04
N ASN A 88 4.50 -6.49 0.11
CA ASN A 88 5.30 -7.33 0.98
C ASN A 88 4.62 -7.47 2.34
N ASP A 89 4.43 -8.71 2.79
CA ASP A 89 4.03 -9.03 4.15
C ASP A 89 4.77 -10.28 4.65
N LEU A 90 4.64 -10.57 5.94
CA LEU A 90 5.18 -11.78 6.54
C LEU A 90 4.51 -13.04 5.94
N PRO A 91 5.25 -14.15 5.81
CA PRO A 91 4.65 -15.44 5.51
C PRO A 91 3.60 -15.80 6.56
N THR A 92 2.42 -16.22 6.12
CA THR A 92 1.34 -16.76 6.98
C THR A 92 1.40 -18.28 7.05
#